data_AF-A0A443SCJ3-F1
#
_entry.id   AF-A0A443SCJ3-F1
#
_cell.length_a   1.000
_cell.length_b   1.000
_cell.length_c   1.000
_cell.angle_alpha   90.00
_cell.angle_beta   90.00
_cell.angle_gamma   90.00
#
_symmetry.space_group_name_H-M   'P 1'
#
loop_
_entity.id
_entity.type
_entity.pdbx_description
1 polymer ?
#
loop_
_entity_poly.entity_id
_entity_poly.type
_entity_poly.pdbx_seq_one_letter_code
_entity_poly.pdbx_strand_id
1 'polypeptide(L)'
;MLMVNRKLFNLLNEFKTKFYSYLNDVLQERLNDSDVDNFDDLLSGYLKEAKGINSNYFDEQTIMNNFVTMFTAGTVTTAKTLCHAFYLMAVNEAIQRKVQKEIDETIGNNQVSIHDLPRLNYTQAVIAEIHRYTSIGPFTLLHANKSKTY
;
A
#
# COMPACT_ATOMS: atom_id res chain seq x y z
N MET A 1 30.70 -13.06 -1.05
CA MET A 1 29.52 -13.55 -0.32
C MET A 1 29.19 -12.49 0.73
N LEU A 2 28.19 -11.64 0.46
CA LEU A 2 27.90 -10.46 1.28
C LEU A 2 27.36 -10.91 2.64
N MET A 3 28.15 -10.70 3.71
CA MET A 3 27.67 -10.82 5.09
C MET A 3 26.55 -9.80 5.27
N VAL A 4 25.30 -10.26 5.23
CA VAL A 4 24.16 -9.50 5.75
C VAL A 4 24.53 -9.14 7.20
N ASN A 5 24.59 -7.84 7.49
CA ASN A 5 24.96 -7.33 8.80
C ASN A 5 24.06 -7.96 9.87
N ARG A 6 24.64 -8.77 10.76
CA ARG A 6 23.90 -9.51 11.81
C ARG A 6 22.99 -8.59 12.63
N LYS A 7 23.36 -7.32 12.82
CA LYS A 7 22.51 -6.31 13.47
C LYS A 7 21.27 -5.98 12.64
N LEU A 8 21.42 -5.79 11.33
CA LEU A 8 20.30 -5.54 10.41
C LEU A 8 19.35 -6.75 10.36
N PHE A 9 19.89 -7.96 10.29
CA PHE A 9 19.08 -9.18 10.30
C PHE A 9 18.27 -9.32 11.60
N ASN A 10 18.92 -9.09 12.75
CA ASN A 10 18.23 -9.11 14.05
C ASN A 10 17.15 -8.03 14.15
N LEU A 11 17.44 -6.81 13.68
CA LEU A 11 16.47 -5.71 13.66
C LEU A 11 15.26 -6.03 12.77
N LEU A 12 15.48 -6.60 11.59
CA LEU A 12 14.40 -7.01 10.70
C LEU A 12 13.55 -8.13 11.31
N ASN A 13 14.16 -9.08 12.01
CA ASN A 13 13.41 -10.12 12.71
C ASN A 13 12.61 -9.57 13.89
N GLU A 14 13.18 -8.63 14.65
CA GLU A 14 12.47 -7.97 15.75
C GLU A 14 11.27 -7.17 15.22
N PHE A 15 11.48 -6.38 14.15
CA PHE A 15 10.42 -5.66 13.47
C PHE A 15 9.34 -6.61 12.96
N LYS A 16 9.72 -7.68 12.26
CA LYS A 16 8.79 -8.70 11.79
C LYS A 16 7.97 -9.28 12.95
N THR A 17 8.63 -9.69 14.03
CA THR A 17 7.96 -10.29 15.19
C THR A 17 6.95 -9.32 15.81
N LYS A 18 7.35 -8.08 16.06
CA LYS A 18 6.47 -7.04 16.61
C LYS A 18 5.30 -6.72 15.68
N PHE A 19 5.58 -6.61 14.38
CA PHE A 19 4.56 -6.30 13.38
C PHE A 19 3.52 -7.43 13.25
N TYR A 20 3.97 -8.69 13.20
CA TYR A 20 3.07 -9.84 13.19
C TYR A 20 2.26 -9.94 14.47
N SER A 21 2.87 -9.70 15.64
CA SER A 21 2.15 -9.67 16.92
C SER A 21 1.04 -8.62 16.91
N TYR A 22 1.37 -7.39 16.49
CA TYR A 22 0.40 -6.31 16.42
C TYR A 22 -0.77 -6.62 15.47
N LEU A 23 -0.49 -7.14 14.28
CA LEU A 23 -1.56 -7.49 13.33
C LEU A 23 -2.39 -8.68 13.80
N ASN A 24 -1.80 -9.62 14.54
CA ASN A 24 -2.53 -10.69 15.19
C ASN A 24 -3.48 -10.12 16.27
N ASP A 25 -3.02 -9.16 17.07
CA ASP A 25 -3.87 -8.52 18.08
C ASP A 25 -5.07 -7.84 17.42
N VAL A 26 -4.86 -7.12 16.30
CA VAL A 26 -5.95 -6.51 15.50
C VAL A 26 -6.92 -7.58 14.96
N LEU A 27 -6.40 -8.71 14.49
CA LEU A 27 -7.24 -9.81 13.99
C LEU A 27 -8.08 -10.43 15.11
N GLN A 28 -7.47 -10.70 16.27
CA GLN A 28 -8.18 -11.28 17.42
C GLN A 28 -9.20 -10.30 17.99
N GLU A 29 -8.90 -9.00 18.05
CA GLU A 29 -9.86 -7.97 18.42
C GLU A 29 -11.08 -8.01 17.49
N ARG A 30 -10.86 -8.05 16.17
CA ARG A 30 -11.94 -8.16 15.18
C ARG A 30 -12.76 -9.44 15.32
N LEU A 31 -12.13 -10.58 15.59
CA LEU A 31 -12.82 -11.87 15.75
C LEU A 31 -13.66 -11.94 17.03
N ASN A 32 -13.27 -11.20 18.07
CA ASN A 32 -13.99 -11.13 19.34
C ASN A 32 -15.07 -10.04 19.36
N ASP A 33 -15.14 -9.20 18.33
CA ASP A 33 -16.16 -8.16 18.21
C ASP A 33 -17.53 -8.76 17.87
N SER A 34 -18.57 -8.35 18.59
CA SER A 34 -19.94 -8.77 18.34
C SER A 34 -20.46 -8.37 16.97
N ASP A 35 -19.89 -7.31 16.37
CA ASP A 35 -20.28 -6.74 15.09
C ASP A 35 -19.31 -7.11 13.95
N VAL A 36 -18.54 -8.20 14.09
CA VAL A 36 -17.52 -8.65 13.11
C VAL A 36 -17.99 -8.67 11.64
N ASP A 37 -19.27 -8.94 11.40
CA ASP A 37 -19.86 -9.03 10.06
C ASP A 37 -20.30 -7.66 9.48
N ASN A 38 -20.34 -6.60 10.30
CA ASN A 38 -20.85 -5.27 9.97
C ASN A 38 -19.78 -4.26 9.52
N PHE A 39 -18.50 -4.63 9.54
CA PHE A 39 -17.44 -3.78 9.00
C PHE A 39 -17.38 -3.86 7.46
N ASP A 40 -17.06 -2.72 6.84
CA ASP A 40 -16.84 -2.58 5.40
C ASP A 40 -15.35 -2.30 5.12
N ASP A 41 -14.51 -3.31 5.37
CA ASP A 41 -13.09 -3.26 5.11
C ASP A 41 -12.54 -4.58 4.56
N LEU A 42 -11.28 -4.56 4.15
CA LEU A 42 -10.60 -5.71 3.55
C LEU A 42 -10.55 -6.92 4.49
N LEU A 43 -10.37 -6.70 5.80
CA LEU A 43 -10.28 -7.79 6.76
C LEU A 43 -11.62 -8.51 6.88
N SER A 44 -12.73 -7.76 6.95
CA SER A 44 -14.06 -8.35 6.95
C SER A 44 -14.41 -9.03 5.62
N GLY A 45 -13.87 -8.55 4.50
CA GLY A 45 -13.91 -9.29 3.23
C GLY A 45 -13.26 -10.67 3.34
N TYR A 46 -12.05 -10.76 3.89
CA TYR A 46 -11.35 -12.04 4.09
C TYR A 46 -12.07 -12.97 5.08
N LEU A 47 -12.61 -12.43 6.17
CA LEU A 47 -13.36 -13.22 7.15
C LEU A 47 -14.66 -13.80 6.56
N LYS A 48 -15.34 -13.05 5.68
CA LYS A 48 -16.52 -13.54 4.96
C LYS A 48 -16.16 -14.69 4.01
N GLU A 49 -15.05 -14.58 3.27
CA GLU A 49 -14.56 -15.66 2.40
C GLU A 49 -14.16 -16.92 3.17
N ALA A 50 -13.58 -16.76 4.38
CA ALA A 50 -13.22 -17.85 5.27
C ALA A 50 -14.43 -18.68 5.76
N LYS A 51 -15.61 -18.05 5.86
CA LYS A 51 -16.88 -18.71 6.19
C LYS A 51 -17.58 -19.32 4.96
N GLY A 52 -17.11 -19.00 3.75
CA GLY A 52 -17.76 -19.33 2.48
C GLY A 52 -17.19 -20.57 1.78
N ILE A 53 -17.47 -20.66 0.47
CA ILE A 53 -16.98 -21.76 -0.39
C ILE A 53 -15.46 -21.79 -0.54
N ASN A 54 -14.80 -20.67 -0.24
CA ASN A 54 -13.35 -20.49 -0.36
C ASN A 54 -12.61 -20.73 0.96
N SER A 55 -13.26 -21.30 1.98
CA SER A 55 -12.68 -21.52 3.32
C SER A 55 -11.31 -22.20 3.31
N ASN A 56 -11.07 -23.11 2.37
CA ASN A 56 -9.78 -23.80 2.19
C ASN A 56 -8.62 -22.87 1.76
N TYR A 57 -8.91 -21.66 1.26
CA TYR A 57 -7.93 -20.68 0.81
C TYR A 57 -7.79 -19.48 1.76
N PHE A 58 -8.67 -19.37 2.76
CA PHE A 58 -8.73 -18.26 3.70
C PHE A 58 -8.64 -18.76 5.15
N ASP A 59 -7.68 -19.65 5.43
CA ASP A 59 -7.31 -19.94 6.81
C ASP A 59 -6.71 -18.70 7.49
N GLU A 60 -6.72 -18.70 8.83
CA GLU A 60 -6.26 -17.56 9.64
C GLU A 60 -4.83 -17.12 9.27
N GLN A 61 -3.95 -18.09 9.01
CA GLN A 61 -2.56 -17.83 8.63
C GLN A 61 -2.45 -17.12 7.28
N THR A 62 -3.29 -17.51 6.32
CA THR A 62 -3.35 -16.91 4.98
C THR A 62 -3.96 -15.53 5.03
N ILE A 63 -5.03 -15.33 5.80
CA ILE A 63 -5.60 -14.01 6.08
C ILE A 63 -4.51 -13.10 6.65
N MET A 64 -3.76 -13.59 7.65
CA MET A 64 -2.71 -12.80 8.27
C MET A 64 -1.57 -12.45 7.31
N ASN A 65 -1.12 -13.40 6.50
CA ASN A 65 -0.09 -13.15 5.50
C ASN A 65 -0.54 -12.16 4.42
N ASN A 66 -1.80 -12.24 3.98
CA ASN A 66 -2.37 -11.30 3.02
C ASN A 66 -2.46 -9.89 3.63
N PHE A 67 -2.86 -9.78 4.89
CA PHE A 67 -2.93 -8.50 5.60
C PHE A 67 -1.55 -7.86 5.75
N VAL A 68 -0.55 -8.63 6.21
CA VAL A 68 0.87 -8.19 6.26
C VAL A 68 1.33 -7.70 4.89
N THR A 69 1.04 -8.47 3.83
CA THR A 69 1.45 -8.14 2.46
C THR A 69 0.81 -6.83 2.01
N MET A 70 -0.49 -6.66 2.20
CA MET A 70 -1.22 -5.46 1.79
C MET A 70 -0.69 -4.21 2.49
N PHE A 71 -0.52 -4.27 3.82
CA PHE A 71 -0.01 -3.15 4.61
C PHE A 71 1.40 -2.76 4.18
N THR A 72 2.30 -3.73 4.08
CA THR A 72 3.71 -3.45 3.74
C THR A 72 3.87 -2.96 2.31
N ALA A 73 3.19 -3.58 1.35
CA ALA A 73 3.22 -3.18 -0.06
C ALA A 73 2.67 -1.77 -0.26
N GLY A 74 1.54 -1.43 0.38
CA GLY A 74 0.89 -0.12 0.24
C GLY A 74 1.63 1.01 0.98
N THR A 75 2.15 0.75 2.18
CA THR A 75 2.72 1.79 3.03
C THR A 75 4.04 2.33 2.47
N VAL A 76 4.99 1.43 2.19
CA VAL A 76 6.35 1.85 1.82
C VAL A 76 6.37 2.49 0.44
N THR A 77 5.62 1.96 -0.52
CA THR A 77 5.60 2.46 -1.91
C THR A 77 4.90 3.82 -2.00
N THR A 78 3.75 3.98 -1.34
CA THR A 78 2.99 5.24 -1.34
C THR A 78 3.76 6.33 -0.59
N ALA A 79 4.32 6.03 0.58
CA ALA A 79 5.11 7.00 1.34
C ALA A 79 6.30 7.52 0.52
N LYS A 80 7.06 6.62 -0.13
CA LYS A 80 8.16 7.02 -1.02
C LYS A 80 7.68 7.86 -2.19
N THR A 81 6.58 7.47 -2.83
CA THR A 81 6.00 8.25 -3.95
C THR A 81 5.66 9.68 -3.50
N LEU A 82 5.02 9.84 -2.35
CA LEU A 82 4.69 11.16 -1.79
C LEU A 82 5.93 11.97 -1.41
N CYS A 83 6.94 11.35 -0.79
CA CYS A 83 8.21 12.02 -0.49
C CYS A 83 8.84 12.60 -1.77
N HIS A 84 8.90 11.80 -2.83
CA HIS A 84 9.42 12.25 -4.12
C HIS A 84 8.53 13.32 -4.76
N ALA A 85 7.21 13.19 -4.68
CA ALA A 85 6.27 14.18 -5.19
C ALA A 85 6.48 15.55 -4.54
N PHE A 86 6.52 15.60 -3.21
CA PHE A 86 6.73 16.85 -2.48
C PHE A 86 8.12 17.43 -2.74
N TYR A 87 9.16 16.59 -2.76
CA TYR A 87 10.51 17.05 -3.08
C TYR A 87 10.58 17.66 -4.48
N LEU A 88 10.07 16.96 -5.50
CA LEU A 88 10.11 17.42 -6.89
C LEU A 88 9.29 18.69 -7.11
N MET A 89 8.13 18.82 -6.44
CA MET A 89 7.34 20.05 -6.49
C MET A 89 8.03 21.21 -5.76
N ALA A 90 8.69 20.96 -4.63
CA ALA A 90 9.42 21.99 -3.89
C ALA A 90 10.61 22.57 -4.71
N VAL A 91 11.29 21.74 -5.50
CA VAL A 91 12.39 22.21 -6.37
C VAL A 91 11.92 22.69 -7.75
N ASN A 92 10.66 22.45 -8.12
CA ASN A 92 10.04 22.90 -9.37
C ASN A 92 8.76 23.69 -9.09
N GLU A 93 8.90 24.90 -8.54
CA GLU A 93 7.76 25.72 -8.10
C GLU A 93 6.73 25.99 -9.21
N ALA A 94 7.15 26.08 -10.47
CA ALA A 94 6.23 26.26 -11.60
C ALA A 94 5.27 25.08 -11.77
N ILE A 95 5.73 23.85 -11.49
CA ILE A 95 4.89 22.64 -11.50
C ILE A 95 3.95 22.66 -10.30
N GLN A 96 4.47 22.98 -9.11
CA GLN A 96 3.67 23.09 -7.90
C GLN A 96 2.51 24.09 -8.07
N ARG A 97 2.79 25.29 -8.59
CA ARG A 97 1.77 26.33 -8.85
C ARG A 97 0.70 25.85 -9.83
N LYS A 98 1.05 25.07 -10.86
CA LYS A 98 0.09 24.51 -11.81
C LYS A 98 -0.79 23.42 -11.19
N VAL A 99 -0.21 22.54 -10.37
CA VAL A 99 -0.98 21.53 -9.61
C VAL A 99 -1.97 22.21 -8.66
N GLN A 100 -1.50 23.18 -7.87
CA GLN A 100 -2.37 23.93 -6.96
C GLN A 100 -3.49 24.64 -7.71
N LYS A 101 -3.16 25.34 -8.82
CA LYS A 101 -4.16 26.00 -9.66
C LYS A 101 -5.23 25.04 -10.18
N GLU A 102 -4.85 23.86 -10.67
CA GLU A 102 -5.83 22.87 -11.14
C GLU A 102 -6.76 22.40 -10.01
N ILE A 103 -6.21 22.15 -8.82
CA ILE A 103 -6.98 21.75 -7.63
C ILE A 103 -7.96 22.87 -7.23
N ASP A 104 -7.48 24.11 -7.17
CA ASP A 104 -8.29 25.28 -6.81
C ASP A 104 -9.44 25.52 -7.81
N GLU A 105 -9.17 25.36 -9.11
CA GLU A 105 -10.18 25.53 -10.16
C GLU A 105 -11.20 24.37 -10.21
N THR A 106 -10.77 23.15 -9.86
CA THR A 106 -11.59 21.93 -10.00
C THR A 106 -12.42 21.64 -8.75
N ILE A 107 -11.81 21.79 -7.58
CA ILE A 107 -12.36 21.42 -6.27
C ILE A 107 -12.66 22.68 -5.44
N GLY A 108 -11.78 23.69 -5.50
CA GLY A 108 -11.86 24.88 -4.67
C GLY A 108 -11.76 24.53 -3.18
N ASN A 109 -12.64 25.12 -2.36
CA ASN A 109 -12.70 24.87 -0.92
C ASN A 109 -13.60 23.68 -0.53
N ASN A 110 -14.05 22.88 -1.49
CA ASN A 110 -14.91 21.73 -1.21
C ASN A 110 -14.10 20.55 -0.67
N GLN A 111 -14.80 19.60 -0.04
CA GLN A 111 -14.20 18.35 0.39
C GLN A 111 -13.78 17.51 -0.83
N VAL A 112 -12.53 17.05 -0.84
CA VAL A 112 -11.99 16.19 -1.89
C VAL A 112 -12.72 14.84 -1.89
N SER A 113 -13.11 14.37 -3.07
CA SER A 113 -13.73 13.08 -3.30
C SER A 113 -13.01 12.29 -4.40
N ILE A 114 -13.19 10.97 -4.40
CA ILE A 114 -12.67 10.09 -5.47
C ILE A 114 -13.24 10.47 -6.85
N HIS A 115 -14.43 11.07 -6.88
CA HIS A 115 -15.08 11.54 -8.11
C HIS A 115 -14.40 12.76 -8.73
N ASP A 116 -13.50 13.43 -8.00
CA ASP A 116 -12.72 14.56 -8.53
C ASP A 116 -11.52 14.10 -9.37
N LEU A 117 -11.01 12.88 -9.12
CA LEU A 117 -9.80 12.37 -9.77
C LEU A 117 -9.83 12.50 -11.30
N PRO A 118 -10.90 12.12 -12.02
CA PRO A 118 -10.93 12.23 -13.48
C PRO A 118 -10.80 13.67 -14.01
N ARG A 119 -11.05 14.68 -13.17
CA ARG A 119 -10.96 16.10 -13.54
C ARG A 119 -9.56 16.68 -13.29
N LEU A 120 -8.73 16.02 -12.48
CA LEU A 120 -7.38 16.45 -12.14
C LEU A 120 -6.33 15.92 -13.13
N ASN A 121 -6.45 16.28 -14.41
CA ASN A 121 -5.64 15.72 -15.50
C ASN A 121 -4.15 16.05 -15.37
N TYR A 122 -3.82 17.30 -15.06
CA TYR A 122 -2.45 17.77 -14.90
C TYR A 122 -1.80 17.13 -13.66
N THR A 123 -2.52 17.05 -12.55
CA THR A 123 -2.05 16.40 -11.32
C THR A 123 -1.78 14.92 -11.55
N GLN A 124 -2.66 14.21 -12.26
CA GLN A 124 -2.43 12.82 -12.67
C GLN A 124 -1.20 12.68 -13.57
N ALA A 125 -1.00 13.59 -14.52
CA ALA A 125 0.19 13.61 -15.37
C ALA A 125 1.49 13.83 -14.56
N VAL A 126 1.45 14.72 -13.55
CA VAL A 126 2.58 14.95 -12.64
C VAL A 126 2.91 13.70 -11.83
N ILE A 127 1.91 13.00 -11.29
CA ILE A 127 2.12 11.74 -10.56
C ILE A 127 2.71 10.66 -11.48
N ALA A 128 2.21 10.54 -12.71
CA ALA A 128 2.76 9.62 -13.71
C ALA A 128 4.23 9.93 -14.02
N GLU A 129 4.59 11.21 -14.15
CA GLU A 129 5.96 11.63 -14.39
C GLU A 129 6.88 11.36 -13.19
N ILE A 130 6.36 11.54 -11.95
CA ILE A 130 7.10 11.17 -10.74
C ILE A 130 7.41 9.67 -10.75
N HIS A 131 6.44 8.80 -11.08
CA HIS A 131 6.69 7.36 -11.19
C HIS A 131 7.74 7.04 -12.26
N ARG A 132 7.69 7.70 -13.42
CA ARG A 132 8.67 7.53 -14.51
C ARG A 132 10.07 7.97 -14.08
N TYR A 133 10.18 9.07 -13.33
CA TYR A 133 11.46 9.67 -12.95
C TYR A 133 12.12 8.98 -11.75
N THR A 134 11.33 8.49 -10.79
CA THR A 134 11.85 8.17 -9.44
C THR A 134 12.01 6.69 -9.13
N SER A 135 11.52 5.80 -9.99
CA SER A 135 11.67 4.34 -9.88
C SER A 135 11.66 3.82 -8.43
N ILE A 136 10.50 3.88 -7.76
CA ILE A 136 10.31 3.49 -6.34
C ILE A 136 10.88 2.09 -6.02
N GLY A 137 10.81 1.18 -6.99
CA GLY A 137 11.59 -0.05 -7.05
C GLY A 137 12.26 -0.16 -8.43
N PRO A 138 13.60 -0.36 -8.53
CA PRO A 138 14.30 -0.47 -9.81
C PRO A 138 13.99 -1.76 -10.56
N PHE A 139 13.42 -2.75 -9.87
CA PHE A 139 13.04 -4.05 -10.43
C PHE A 139 11.62 -4.38 -10.01
N THR A 140 10.98 -5.23 -10.80
CA THR A 140 9.76 -5.92 -10.38
C THR A 140 10.09 -6.96 -9.31
N LEU A 141 9.06 -7.55 -8.71
CA LEU A 141 9.24 -8.73 -7.86
C LEU A 141 9.91 -9.86 -8.66
N LEU A 142 10.64 -10.74 -7.99
CA LEU A 142 11.28 -11.88 -8.63
C LEU A 142 10.20 -12.81 -9.21
N HIS A 143 10.28 -13.07 -10.51
CA HIS A 143 9.41 -14.00 -11.22
C HIS A 143 10.15 -15.30 -11.55
N ALA A 144 9.41 -16.40 -11.63
CA ALA A 144 9.91 -17.69 -12.07
C ALA A 144 8.96 -18.28 -13.11
N ASN A 145 9.51 -18.99 -14.10
CA ASN A 145 8.71 -19.71 -15.09
C ASN A 145 7.96 -20.85 -14.41
N LYS A 146 6.64 -20.93 -14.62
CA LYS A 146 5.81 -22.02 -14.07
C LYS A 146 6.08 -23.37 -14.74
N SER A 147 6.59 -23.35 -15.97
CA SER A 147 6.92 -24.53 -16.77
C SER A 147 8.29 -24.35 -17.41
N LYS A 148 8.89 -25.45 -17.89
CA LYS A 148 10.11 -25.36 -18.69
C LYS A 148 9.85 -24.49 -19.92
N THR A 149 10.70 -23.48 -20.07
CA THR A 149 10.95 -22.84 -21.35
C THR A 149 11.97 -23.69 -22.11
N TYR A 150 11.93 -23.61 -23.45
CA TYR A 150 12.72 -24.37 -24.44
C TYR A 150 14.08 -24.91 -23.98
#